data_AF-A0A962IZG1-F1
#
_entry.id   AF-A0A962IZG1-F1
#
_cell.length_a   1.000
_cell.length_b   1.000
_cell.length_c   1.000
_cell.angle_alpha   90.00
_cell.angle_beta   90.00
_cell.angle_gamma   90.00
#
_symmetry.space_group_name_H-M   'P 1'
#
loop_
_entity.id
_entity.type
_entity.pdbx_description
1 polymer ?
#
loop_
_entity_poly.entity_id
_entity_poly.type
_entity_poly.pdbx_seq_one_letter_code
_entity_poly.pdbx_strand_id
1 'polypeptide(L)'
;MKLLSAILTFCLVCLIILMAIPVLSAGLALMVVAGCFFIWFLPILLILGSEETSGGEKAAWILAIIFLSWFAWVFYLLLAPLKPPRRYRY
;
A
#
# COMPACT_ATOMS: atom_id res chain seq x y z
N MET A 1 -6.48 -51.60 4.89
CA MET A 1 -5.31 -50.78 4.51
C MET A 1 -5.63 -49.70 3.46
N LYS A 2 -6.35 -50.03 2.36
CA LYS A 2 -6.71 -49.06 1.31
C LYS A 2 -7.54 -47.86 1.81
N LEU A 3 -8.53 -48.10 2.67
CA LEU A 3 -9.38 -47.04 3.24
C LEU A 3 -8.59 -46.06 4.14
N LEU A 4 -7.72 -46.58 5.00
CA LEU A 4 -6.87 -45.77 5.88
C LEU A 4 -5.94 -44.87 5.05
N SER A 5 -5.32 -45.42 4.00
CA SER A 5 -4.49 -44.66 3.08
C SER A 5 -5.27 -43.57 2.37
N ALA A 6 -6.51 -43.84 1.92
CA ALA A 6 -7.34 -42.85 1.26
C ALA A 6 -7.71 -41.68 2.19
N ILE A 7 -8.08 -41.97 3.43
CA ILE A 7 -8.39 -40.95 4.44
C ILE A 7 -7.15 -40.11 4.75
N LEU A 8 -5.99 -40.75 4.92
CA LEU A 8 -4.73 -40.06 5.21
C LEU A 8 -4.34 -39.13 4.06
N THR A 9 -4.44 -39.59 2.81
CA THR A 9 -4.17 -38.75 1.62
C THR A 9 -5.12 -37.56 1.56
N PHE A 10 -6.41 -37.76 1.84
CA PHE A 10 -7.39 -36.68 1.86
C PHE A 10 -7.07 -35.63 2.94
N CYS A 11 -6.77 -36.06 4.17
CA CYS A 11 -6.38 -35.17 5.26
C CYS A 11 -5.10 -34.38 4.92
N LEU A 12 -4.11 -35.02 4.30
CA LEU A 12 -2.87 -34.39 3.90
C LEU A 12 -3.09 -33.34 2.81
N VAL A 13 -3.92 -33.64 1.80
CA VAL A 13 -4.28 -32.67 0.76
C VAL A 13 -5.05 -31.48 1.35
N CYS A 14 -6.03 -31.73 2.24
CA CYS A 14 -6.74 -30.67 2.94
C CYS A 14 -5.81 -29.76 3.73
N LEU A 15 -4.83 -30.34 4.44
CA LEU A 15 -3.85 -29.58 5.22
C LEU A 15 -2.95 -28.73 4.31
N ILE A 16 -2.50 -29.26 3.18
CA ILE A 16 -1.71 -28.49 2.20
C ILE A 16 -2.53 -27.32 1.65
N ILE A 17 -3.79 -27.55 1.25
CA ILE A 17 -4.67 -26.49 0.73
C ILE A 17 -4.87 -25.41 1.81
N LEU A 18 -5.14 -25.83 3.05
CA LEU A 18 -5.32 -24.92 4.18
C LEU A 18 -4.07 -24.06 4.46
N MET A 19 -2.87 -24.63 4.29
CA MET A 19 -1.61 -23.88 4.42
C MET A 19 -1.28 -23.03 3.18
N ALA A 20 -1.75 -23.40 2.00
CA ALA A 20 -1.53 -22.63 0.77
C ALA A 20 -2.32 -21.31 0.76
N ILE A 21 -3.53 -21.30 1.31
CA ILE A 21 -4.40 -20.11 1.38
C ILE A 21 -3.71 -18.90 2.04
N PRO A 22 -3.16 -18.99 3.27
CA PRO A 22 -2.53 -17.84 3.91
C PRO A 22 -1.29 -17.39 3.12
N VAL A 23 -0.50 -18.31 2.57
CA VAL A 23 0.69 -17.98 1.77
C VAL A 23 0.32 -17.21 0.50
N LEU A 24 -0.69 -17.69 -0.23
CA LEU A 24 -1.19 -17.01 -1.42
C LEU A 24 -1.78 -15.64 -1.06
N SER A 25 -2.55 -15.56 0.01
CA SER A 25 -3.15 -14.29 0.46
C SER A 25 -2.09 -13.26 0.86
N ALA A 26 -1.03 -13.68 1.56
CA ALA A 26 0.07 -12.83 1.94
C ALA A 26 0.86 -12.35 0.72
N GLY A 27 1.14 -13.24 -0.23
CA GLY A 27 1.79 -12.88 -1.49
C GLY A 27 1.00 -11.84 -2.29
N LEU A 28 -0.32 -12.03 -2.38
CA LEU A 28 -1.22 -11.10 -3.06
C LEU A 28 -1.27 -9.74 -2.33
N ALA A 29 -1.36 -9.75 -1.01
CA ALA A 29 -1.34 -8.52 -0.21
C ALA A 29 -0.04 -7.73 -0.41
N LEU A 30 1.11 -8.42 -0.43
CA LEU A 30 2.41 -7.79 -0.70
C LEU A 30 2.47 -7.19 -2.11
N MET A 31 1.95 -7.88 -3.13
CA MET A 31 1.87 -7.35 -4.49
C MET A 31 1.00 -6.09 -4.57
N VAL A 32 -0.16 -6.08 -3.89
CA VAL A 32 -1.03 -4.90 -3.87
C VAL A 32 -0.34 -3.73 -3.18
N VAL A 33 0.28 -3.94 -2.02
CA VAL A 33 1.00 -2.89 -1.30
C VAL A 33 2.14 -2.33 -2.15
N ALA A 34 2.94 -3.20 -2.79
CA ALA A 34 4.01 -2.79 -3.69
C ALA A 34 3.47 -1.96 -4.88
N GLY A 35 2.35 -2.39 -5.47
CA GLY A 35 1.67 -1.65 -6.54
C GLY A 35 1.18 -0.27 -6.09
N CYS A 36 0.58 -0.16 -4.90
CA CYS A 36 0.16 1.12 -4.33
C CYS A 36 1.36 2.06 -4.10
N PHE A 37 2.47 1.55 -3.55
CA PHE A 37 3.69 2.34 -3.37
C PHE A 37 4.27 2.80 -4.72
N PHE A 38 4.25 1.95 -5.74
CA PHE A 38 4.72 2.30 -7.07
C PHE A 38 3.86 3.42 -7.70
N ILE A 39 2.54 3.30 -7.64
CA ILE A 39 1.60 4.33 -8.14
C ILE A 39 1.78 5.64 -7.37
N TRP A 40 1.99 5.57 -6.05
CA TRP A 40 2.24 6.75 -5.22
C TRP A 40 3.56 7.46 -5.57
N PHE A 41 4.59 6.71 -6.00
CA PHE A 41 5.88 7.27 -6.44
C PHE A 41 5.90 7.69 -7.92
N LEU A 42 4.93 7.24 -8.70
CA LEU A 42 4.77 7.54 -10.14
C LEU A 42 4.90 9.02 -10.51
N PRO A 43 4.30 10.01 -9.81
CA PRO A 43 4.48 11.42 -10.17
C PRO A 43 5.95 11.88 -10.14
N ILE A 44 6.76 11.33 -9.22
CA ILE A 44 8.20 11.62 -9.15
C ILE A 44 8.90 11.02 -10.36
N LEU A 45 8.56 9.79 -10.74
CA LEU A 45 9.13 9.10 -11.91
C LEU A 45 8.78 9.82 -13.22
N LEU A 46 7.53 10.29 -13.35
CA LEU A 46 7.07 11.04 -14.52
C LEU A 46 7.87 12.33 -14.71
N ILE A 47 8.11 13.07 -13.64
CA ILE A 47 8.91 14.29 -13.69
C ILE A 47 10.36 13.94 -14.00
N LEU A 48 10.91 12.89 -13.38
CA LEU A 48 12.28 12.48 -13.62
C LEU A 48 12.53 12.08 -15.09
N GLY A 49 11.58 11.40 -15.73
CA GLY A 49 11.64 11.01 -17.14
C GLY A 49 11.12 12.06 -18.14
N SER A 50 10.62 13.21 -17.67
CA SER A 50 10.12 14.26 -18.56
C SER A 50 11.26 15.10 -19.14
N GLU A 51 11.20 15.36 -20.44
CA GLU A 51 12.10 16.28 -21.15
C GLU A 51 11.65 17.75 -21.04
N GLU A 52 10.45 18.01 -20.49
CA GLU A 52 9.86 19.35 -20.38
C GLU A 52 10.51 20.20 -19.26
N THR A 53 11.18 19.55 -18.31
CA THR A 53 11.83 20.23 -17.17
C THR A 53 13.29 19.81 -17.08
N SER A 54 14.18 20.75 -16.79
CA SER A 54 15.63 20.51 -16.81
C SER A 54 16.31 20.80 -15.47
N GLY A 55 17.37 20.05 -15.16
CA GLY A 55 18.28 20.28 -14.03
C GLY A 55 17.61 20.70 -12.72
N GLY A 56 17.78 21.97 -12.34
CA GLY A 56 17.27 22.55 -11.09
C GLY A 56 15.75 22.67 -11.02
N GLU A 57 15.06 22.89 -12.14
CA GLU A 57 13.60 22.96 -12.17
C GLU A 57 12.98 21.61 -11.83
N LYS A 58 13.55 20.54 -12.39
CA LYS A 58 13.16 19.15 -12.10
C LYS A 58 13.34 18.84 -10.61
N ALA A 59 14.47 19.26 -10.03
CA ALA A 59 14.71 19.10 -8.59
C ALA A 59 13.71 19.89 -7.73
N ALA A 60 13.35 21.12 -8.13
CA ALA A 60 12.36 21.92 -7.43
C ALA A 60 10.96 21.29 -7.46
N TRP A 61 10.54 20.73 -8.59
CA TRP A 61 9.25 20.03 -8.70
C TRP A 61 9.19 18.75 -7.87
N ILE A 62 10.26 17.94 -7.88
CA ILE A 62 10.34 16.74 -7.04
C ILE A 62 10.29 17.13 -5.55
N LEU A 63 11.03 18.16 -5.16
CA LEU A 63 11.03 18.66 -3.78
C LEU A 63 9.64 19.14 -3.38
N ALA A 64 8.95 19.89 -4.24
CA ALA A 64 7.59 20.37 -3.99
C ALA A 64 6.60 19.22 -3.77
N ILE A 65 6.68 18.14 -4.56
CA ILE A 65 5.80 16.97 -4.40
C ILE A 65 6.08 16.24 -3.09
N ILE A 66 7.35 16.06 -2.72
CA ILE A 66 7.71 15.43 -1.45
C ILE A 66 7.15 16.25 -0.28
N PHE A 67 7.33 17.57 -0.29
CA PHE A 67 6.74 18.44 0.72
C PHE A 67 5.20 18.36 0.72
N LEU A 68 4.54 18.45 -0.44
CA LEU A 68 3.08 18.43 -0.46
C LEU A 68 2.50 17.09 -0.03
N SER A 69 3.12 15.95 -0.39
CA SER A 69 2.58 14.62 -0.07
C SER A 69 2.92 14.18 1.35
N TRP A 70 4.19 14.30 1.76
CA TRP A 70 4.65 13.83 3.08
C TRP A 70 4.40 14.86 4.18
N PHE A 71 4.72 16.14 3.95
CA PHE A 71 4.56 17.17 4.98
C PHE A 71 3.09 17.53 5.25
N ALA A 72 2.16 17.24 4.32
CA ALA A 72 0.73 17.42 4.57
C ALA A 72 0.24 16.64 5.80
N TRP A 73 0.81 15.46 6.08
CA TRP A 73 0.48 14.69 7.28
C TRP A 73 0.95 15.38 8.56
N VAL A 74 2.13 15.98 8.55
CA VAL A 74 2.66 16.75 9.68
C VAL A 74 1.76 17.95 9.95
N PHE A 75 1.39 18.70 8.91
CA PHE A 75 0.45 19.81 9.05
C PHE A 75 -0.93 19.34 9.51
N TYR A 76 -1.43 18.21 9.02
CA TYR A 76 -2.69 17.65 9.50
C TYR A 76 -2.62 17.37 11.00
N LEU A 77 -1.56 16.75 11.51
CA LEU A 77 -1.42 16.49 12.95
C LEU A 77 -1.34 17.78 13.78
N LEU A 78 -0.75 18.84 13.24
CA LEU A 78 -0.63 20.14 13.92
C LEU A 78 -1.90 20.99 13.87
N LEU A 79 -2.61 20.99 12.73
CA LEU A 79 -3.78 21.83 12.47
C LEU A 79 -5.11 21.11 12.74
N ALA A 80 -5.13 19.79 12.82
CA ALA A 80 -6.35 19.04 13.05
C ALA A 80 -6.98 19.48 14.39
N PRO A 81 -8.27 19.87 14.37
CA PRO A 81 -8.92 20.37 15.57
C PRO A 81 -9.03 19.25 16.61
N LEU A 82 -8.38 19.45 17.76
CA LEU A 82 -8.45 18.54 18.91
C LEU A 82 -9.80 18.60 19.64
N LYS A 83 -10.64 19.61 19.34
CA LYS A 83 -11.93 19.81 20.00
C LYS A 83 -13.04 19.19 19.16
N PRO A 84 -13.98 18.43 19.77
CA PRO A 84 -15.09 17.85 19.05
C PRO A 84 -15.96 18.96 18.43
N PRO A 85 -16.46 18.76 17.20
CA PRO A 85 -17.35 19.72 16.58
C PRO A 85 -18.57 19.94 17.47
N ARG A 86 -18.88 21.20 17.80
CA ARG A 86 -20.08 21.54 18.55
C ARG A 86 -21.29 21.15 17.71
N ARG A 87 -21.90 20.00 18.00
CA ARG A 87 -23.21 19.65 17.46
C ARG A 87 -24.24 20.59 18.06
N TYR A 88 -24.61 21.63 17.32
CA TYR A 88 -25.86 22.31 17.57
C TYR A 88 -26.99 21.34 17.17
N ARG A 89 -27.73 20.88 18.17
CA ARG A 89 -28.94 20.08 18.01
C ARG A 89 -30.04 21.08 17.62
N TYR A 90 -30.37 21.13 16.33
CA TYR A 90 -31.57 21.80 15.84
C TYR A 90 -32.81 21.04 16.30
#